data_AF-A0A662MF81-F1
#
_entry.id   AF-A0A662MF81-F1
#
_cell.length_a   1.000
_cell.length_b   1.000
_cell.length_c   1.000
_cell.angle_alpha   90.00
_cell.angle_beta   90.00
_cell.angle_gamma   90.00
#
_symmetry.space_group_name_H-M   'P 1'
#
loop_
_entity.id
_entity.type
_entity.pdbx_description
1 polymer ?
#
loop_
_entity_poly.entity_id
_entity_poly.type
_entity_poly.pdbx_seq_one_letter_code
_entity_poly.pdbx_strand_id
1 'polypeptide(L)'
;MPRSRELLLIPFDEIVEMEYSKRCIVDLAGMTGRSEKTVRDWIRSLTVDGYLEKTEGRISILEKGSSRLSCILEEMKELHFIPERHGIYSVVSLRTVYDSLKGWKDRVFICSLFLSGREFDLPEKIKELSSFRREITLRRLIASLDECNDGDEASFIDSFYRNSFHTLSSMEISEPDGWDADNINGMLVYAESRLRKGDIELSRMIYERILDQGRPNMFQWCMGKIGIINCLRKKGDLDEALKMIDRLQSGMGNRLSRAFLNQMKGDILSLMGREEESERLFDSSIRTFRYFGAVFFMIYTYNNWGILKFNRNRFEEASRLWERARRKANESKTEYALATILCNLSSIRRLKGQFDLAERYLERADRIFRKLGDLEGVSLVMYNRSLVLKDRGHRAEAERLFRSSFEIAAPLPSPQERAEREREFRKH
;
A
#
# COMPACT_ATOMS: atom_id res chain seq x y z
N MET A 1 -26.23 1.94 9.25
CA MET A 1 -27.39 1.42 8.49
C MET A 1 -27.08 1.63 7.02
N PRO A 2 -27.00 0.63 6.12
CA PRO A 2 -28.03 -0.40 5.79
C PRO A 2 -27.48 -1.85 5.61
N ARG A 3 -26.20 -2.11 5.92
CA ARG A 3 -25.49 -3.36 5.57
C ARG A 3 -25.93 -4.62 6.33
N SER A 4 -26.59 -4.48 7.48
CA SER A 4 -26.91 -5.62 8.34
C SER A 4 -28.01 -6.54 7.77
N ARG A 5 -28.92 -6.01 6.94
CA ARG A 5 -29.91 -6.84 6.25
C ARG A 5 -29.30 -7.61 5.08
N GLU A 6 -28.26 -7.06 4.46
CA GLU A 6 -27.56 -7.68 3.33
C GLU A 6 -26.76 -8.92 3.75
N LEU A 7 -26.38 -9.02 5.04
CA LEU A 7 -25.83 -10.26 5.62
C LEU A 7 -26.75 -11.47 5.46
N LEU A 8 -28.06 -11.26 5.27
CA LEU A 8 -28.98 -12.36 5.02
C LEU A 8 -28.77 -13.00 3.65
N LEU A 9 -28.08 -12.36 2.71
CA LEU A 9 -27.77 -12.96 1.40
C LEU A 9 -26.77 -14.13 1.54
N ILE A 10 -25.83 -14.06 2.49
CA ILE A 10 -24.81 -15.09 2.75
C ILE A 10 -25.43 -16.48 3.06
N PRO A 11 -26.41 -16.61 3.98
CA PRO A 11 -27.04 -17.90 4.25
C PRO A 11 -27.69 -18.56 3.04
N PHE A 12 -28.23 -17.77 2.10
CA PHE A 12 -28.95 -18.29 0.94
C PHE A 12 -28.02 -18.74 -0.21
N ASP A 13 -26.75 -18.33 -0.22
CA ASP A 13 -25.75 -18.73 -1.22
C ASP A 13 -25.12 -20.10 -0.90
N GLU A 14 -24.97 -20.44 0.38
CA GLU A 14 -24.40 -21.72 0.80
C GLU A 14 -25.38 -22.88 0.79
N ILE A 15 -26.66 -22.59 0.81
CA ILE A 15 -27.71 -23.60 0.82
C ILE A 15 -28.53 -23.35 -0.44
N VAL A 16 -28.22 -24.10 -1.49
CA VAL A 16 -28.83 -23.99 -2.83
C VAL A 16 -30.37 -23.90 -2.76
N GLU A 17 -31.00 -24.50 -1.75
CA GLU A 17 -32.40 -24.25 -1.38
C GLU A 17 -32.61 -24.39 0.14
N MET A 18 -32.79 -23.28 0.87
CA MET A 18 -33.01 -23.35 2.32
C MET A 18 -34.51 -23.34 2.67
N GLU A 19 -34.92 -24.22 3.57
CA GLU A 19 -36.26 -24.23 4.16
C GLU A 19 -36.44 -23.02 5.11
N TYR A 20 -37.34 -22.11 4.76
CA TYR A 20 -37.81 -20.98 5.56
C TYR A 20 -38.56 -21.49 6.80
N SER A 21 -37.80 -21.87 7.81
CA SER A 21 -38.31 -22.40 9.07
C SER A 21 -38.21 -21.38 10.20
N LYS A 22 -39.06 -21.56 11.22
CA LYS A 22 -38.96 -20.79 12.48
C LYS A 22 -37.57 -20.91 13.11
N ARG A 23 -36.95 -22.09 13.00
CA ARG A 23 -35.60 -22.37 13.52
C ARG A 23 -34.54 -21.52 12.83
N CYS A 24 -34.61 -21.37 11.50
CA CYS A 24 -33.67 -20.50 10.79
C CYS A 24 -33.79 -19.04 11.23
N ILE A 25 -35.02 -18.53 11.39
CA ILE A 25 -35.25 -17.15 11.86
C ILE A 25 -34.67 -16.93 13.26
N VAL A 26 -34.83 -17.89 14.16
CA VAL A 26 -34.24 -17.85 15.50
C VAL A 26 -32.71 -17.82 15.44
N ASP A 27 -32.11 -18.68 14.61
CA ASP A 27 -30.65 -18.75 14.45
C ASP A 27 -30.11 -17.41 13.90
N LEU A 28 -30.70 -16.88 12.83
CA LEU A 28 -30.31 -15.59 12.23
C LEU A 28 -30.47 -14.42 13.20
N ALA A 29 -31.55 -14.42 14.00
CA ALA A 29 -31.79 -13.40 15.02
C ALA A 29 -30.68 -13.41 16.09
N GLY A 30 -30.33 -14.60 16.59
CA GLY A 30 -29.25 -14.76 17.56
C GLY A 30 -27.89 -14.27 17.03
N MET A 31 -27.57 -14.64 15.79
CA MET A 31 -26.27 -14.35 15.18
C MET A 31 -26.05 -12.90 14.77
N THR A 32 -27.13 -12.22 14.41
CA THR A 32 -27.11 -10.79 14.07
C THR A 32 -27.34 -9.90 15.30
N GLY A 33 -27.65 -10.49 16.46
CA GLY A 33 -28.04 -9.77 17.67
C GLY A 33 -29.33 -8.96 17.48
N ARG A 34 -30.25 -9.45 16.65
CA ARG A 34 -31.52 -8.78 16.30
C ARG A 34 -32.71 -9.59 16.75
N SER A 35 -33.88 -8.95 16.77
CA SER A 35 -35.13 -9.66 17.04
C SER A 35 -35.55 -10.50 15.83
N GLU A 36 -36.25 -11.61 16.05
CA GLU A 36 -36.86 -12.40 14.98
C GLU A 36 -37.75 -11.55 14.06
N LYS A 37 -38.45 -10.57 14.63
CA LYS A 37 -39.29 -9.63 13.88
C LYS A 37 -38.45 -8.83 12.88
N THR A 38 -37.32 -8.29 13.32
CA THR A 38 -36.39 -7.55 12.47
C THR A 38 -35.86 -8.41 11.32
N VAL A 39 -35.49 -9.67 11.60
CA VAL A 39 -35.03 -10.60 10.57
C VAL A 39 -36.13 -10.90 9.56
N ARG A 40 -37.37 -11.15 10.00
CA ARG A 40 -38.51 -11.38 9.08
C ARG A 40 -38.80 -10.15 8.21
N ASP A 41 -38.70 -8.95 8.78
CA ASP A 41 -38.90 -7.70 8.05
C ASP A 41 -37.77 -7.46 7.02
N TRP A 42 -36.54 -7.83 7.35
CA TRP A 42 -35.43 -7.81 6.39
C TRP A 42 -35.62 -8.77 5.24
N ILE A 43 -36.01 -10.02 5.53
CA ILE A 43 -36.31 -11.01 4.49
C ILE A 43 -37.41 -10.49 3.57
N ARG A 44 -38.52 -9.97 4.15
CA ARG A 44 -39.61 -9.37 3.36
C ARG A 44 -39.09 -8.23 2.48
N SER A 45 -38.27 -7.34 3.03
CA SER A 45 -37.69 -6.22 2.28
C SER A 45 -36.81 -6.72 1.14
N LEU A 46 -35.93 -7.70 1.38
CA LEU A 46 -35.05 -8.26 0.35
C LEU A 46 -35.83 -8.98 -0.75
N THR A 47 -36.96 -9.61 -0.41
CA THR A 47 -37.88 -10.18 -1.39
C THR A 47 -38.54 -9.09 -2.23
N VAL A 48 -39.05 -8.03 -1.60
CA VAL A 48 -39.67 -6.89 -2.31
C VAL A 48 -38.65 -6.17 -3.21
N ASP A 49 -37.41 -6.03 -2.73
CA ASP A 49 -36.32 -5.37 -3.45
C ASP A 49 -35.72 -6.24 -4.58
N GLY A 50 -36.20 -7.48 -4.75
CA GLY A 50 -35.79 -8.41 -5.81
C GLY A 50 -34.43 -9.07 -5.59
N TYR A 51 -33.93 -9.11 -4.34
CA TYR A 51 -32.70 -9.84 -4.01
C TYR A 51 -32.98 -11.32 -3.70
N LEU A 52 -34.18 -11.63 -3.21
CA LEU A 52 -34.61 -12.97 -2.81
C LEU A 52 -35.97 -13.31 -3.43
N GLU A 53 -36.24 -14.59 -3.63
CA GLU A 53 -37.58 -15.11 -3.95
C GLU A 53 -38.03 -16.07 -2.86
N LYS A 54 -39.34 -16.09 -2.58
CA LYS A 54 -39.93 -16.97 -1.56
C LYS A 54 -41.01 -17.86 -2.17
N THR A 55 -40.76 -19.17 -2.20
CA THR A 55 -41.65 -20.17 -2.82
C THR A 55 -41.85 -21.33 -1.86
N GLU A 56 -43.10 -21.70 -1.52
CA GLU A 56 -43.45 -22.89 -0.72
C GLU A 56 -42.55 -23.20 0.48
N GLY A 57 -42.30 -22.19 1.32
CA GLY A 57 -41.47 -22.38 2.51
C GLY A 57 -39.98 -22.51 2.20
N ARG A 58 -39.53 -22.08 1.02
CA ARG A 58 -38.12 -21.93 0.64
C ARG A 58 -37.82 -20.48 0.28
N ILE A 59 -36.56 -20.10 0.42
CA ILE A 59 -36.04 -18.83 -0.08
C ILE A 59 -34.83 -19.10 -0.96
N SER A 60 -34.83 -18.52 -2.16
CA SER A 60 -33.72 -18.55 -3.12
C SER A 60 -33.16 -17.15 -3.34
N ILE A 61 -31.89 -17.07 -3.71
CA ILE A 61 -31.23 -15.83 -4.09
C ILE A 61 -31.45 -15.55 -5.58
N LEU A 62 -31.89 -14.35 -5.92
CA LEU A 62 -32.06 -13.91 -7.30
C LEU A 62 -30.73 -13.35 -7.84
N GLU A 63 -30.62 -13.17 -9.16
CA GLU A 63 -29.39 -12.67 -9.81
C GLU A 63 -28.88 -11.34 -9.22
N LYS A 64 -29.81 -10.43 -8.89
CA LYS A 64 -29.50 -9.17 -8.19
C LYS A 64 -28.94 -9.41 -6.79
N GLY A 65 -29.45 -10.43 -6.10
CA GLY A 65 -28.94 -10.97 -4.83
C GLY A 65 -27.51 -11.48 -4.97
N SER A 66 -27.26 -12.38 -5.92
CA SER A 66 -25.95 -12.99 -6.15
C SER A 66 -24.88 -11.95 -6.54
N SER A 67 -25.25 -10.98 -7.39
CA SER A 67 -24.37 -9.87 -7.75
C SER A 67 -24.03 -9.02 -6.53
N ARG A 68 -25.03 -8.70 -5.69
CA ARG A 68 -24.82 -7.93 -4.47
C ARG A 68 -23.96 -8.69 -3.46
N LEU A 69 -24.20 -9.98 -3.31
CA LEU A 69 -23.39 -10.85 -2.47
C LEU A 69 -21.94 -10.87 -2.94
N SER A 70 -21.69 -11.00 -4.24
CA SER A 70 -20.34 -10.95 -4.82
C SER A 70 -19.63 -9.62 -4.47
N CYS A 71 -20.32 -8.49 -4.57
CA CYS A 71 -19.75 -7.20 -4.12
C CYS A 71 -19.42 -7.18 -2.62
N ILE A 72 -20.28 -7.75 -1.77
CA ILE A 72 -20.03 -7.83 -0.32
C ILE A 72 -18.77 -8.67 -0.04
N LEU A 73 -18.63 -9.80 -0.72
CA LEU A 73 -17.48 -10.68 -0.59
C LEU A 73 -16.19 -10.04 -1.12
N GLU A 74 -16.28 -9.21 -2.15
CA GLU A 74 -15.15 -8.44 -2.65
C GLU A 74 -14.74 -7.32 -1.69
N GLU A 75 -15.71 -6.62 -1.08
CA GLU A 75 -15.42 -5.68 0.03
C GLU A 75 -14.73 -6.37 1.21
N MET A 76 -14.99 -7.67 1.43
CA MET A 76 -14.34 -8.44 2.50
C MET A 76 -12.86 -8.73 2.25
N LYS A 77 -12.39 -8.71 1.00
CA LYS A 77 -10.95 -8.86 0.70
C LYS A 77 -10.13 -7.71 1.26
N GLU A 78 -10.71 -6.51 1.35
CA GLU A 78 -9.99 -5.34 1.87
C GLU A 78 -9.83 -5.36 3.40
N LEU A 79 -10.49 -6.29 4.09
CA LEU A 79 -10.48 -6.40 5.53
C LEU A 79 -9.55 -7.52 5.96
N HIS A 80 -8.67 -7.21 6.89
CA HIS A 80 -7.59 -8.10 7.26
C HIS A 80 -7.52 -8.28 8.77
N PHE A 81 -7.36 -9.51 9.20
CA PHE A 81 -6.87 -9.79 10.53
C PHE A 81 -5.38 -9.49 10.53
N ILE A 82 -4.98 -8.53 11.36
CA ILE A 82 -3.57 -8.17 11.57
C ILE A 82 -3.06 -8.67 12.92
N PRO A 83 -1.81 -9.15 13.00
CA PRO A 83 -1.19 -9.66 14.22
C PRO A 83 -1.37 -8.78 15.46
N GLU A 84 -1.16 -7.48 15.31
CA GLU A 84 -1.14 -6.53 16.42
C GLU A 84 -2.52 -6.28 17.04
N ARG A 85 -3.60 -6.53 16.28
CA ARG A 85 -4.98 -6.36 16.76
C ARG A 85 -5.61 -7.66 17.20
N HIS A 86 -5.20 -8.80 16.62
CA HIS A 86 -5.95 -10.04 16.75
C HIS A 86 -5.12 -11.19 17.34
N GLY A 87 -3.86 -10.95 17.73
CA GLY A 87 -3.02 -11.96 18.38
C GLY A 87 -2.73 -13.17 17.47
N ILE A 88 -2.64 -12.93 16.16
CA ILE A 88 -2.30 -13.94 15.15
C ILE A 88 -0.91 -13.67 14.58
N TYR A 89 -0.29 -14.65 13.95
CA TYR A 89 1.09 -14.52 13.47
C TYR A 89 1.19 -13.99 12.03
N SER A 90 0.21 -14.30 11.18
CA SER A 90 0.14 -13.87 9.77
C SER A 90 -1.08 -12.98 9.48
N VAL A 91 -1.04 -12.22 8.38
CA VAL A 91 -2.20 -11.43 7.95
C VAL A 91 -3.11 -12.32 7.12
N VAL A 92 -4.37 -12.42 7.54
CA VAL A 92 -5.38 -13.21 6.82
C VAL A 92 -6.53 -12.29 6.44
N SER A 93 -6.88 -12.23 5.16
CA SER A 93 -8.06 -11.48 4.74
C SER A 93 -9.32 -12.11 5.32
N LEU A 94 -10.32 -11.29 5.63
CA LEU A 94 -11.62 -11.74 6.14
C LEU A 94 -12.30 -12.64 5.11
N ARG A 95 -12.07 -12.38 3.81
CA ARG A 95 -12.52 -13.25 2.71
C ARG A 95 -11.87 -14.63 2.76
N THR A 96 -10.57 -14.71 2.97
CA THR A 96 -9.85 -15.99 3.10
C THR A 96 -10.36 -16.79 4.30
N VAL A 97 -10.61 -16.12 5.43
CA VAL A 97 -11.25 -16.76 6.59
C VAL A 97 -12.64 -17.24 6.22
N TYR A 98 -13.47 -16.38 5.62
CA TYR A 98 -14.82 -16.72 5.17
C TYR A 98 -14.83 -17.96 4.28
N ASP A 99 -13.98 -18.01 3.25
CA ASP A 99 -13.92 -19.11 2.29
C ASP A 99 -13.49 -20.43 2.95
N SER A 100 -12.67 -20.38 3.99
CA SER A 100 -12.24 -21.56 4.74
C SER A 100 -13.31 -22.16 5.66
N LEU A 101 -14.34 -21.39 6.02
CA LEU A 101 -15.43 -21.84 6.88
C LEU A 101 -16.38 -22.73 6.09
N LYS A 102 -16.84 -23.83 6.70
CA LYS A 102 -17.71 -24.82 6.04
C LYS A 102 -19.20 -24.65 6.33
N GLY A 103 -19.55 -23.80 7.30
CA GLY A 103 -20.94 -23.62 7.72
C GLY A 103 -21.35 -22.16 7.64
N TRP A 104 -22.50 -21.92 6.98
CA TRP A 104 -23.13 -20.60 6.86
C TRP A 104 -23.27 -19.87 8.20
N LYS A 105 -23.41 -20.61 9.31
CA LYS A 105 -23.44 -20.04 10.65
C LYS A 105 -22.13 -19.31 10.99
N ASP A 106 -20.99 -19.95 10.84
CA ASP A 106 -19.71 -19.29 11.15
C ASP A 106 -19.45 -18.11 10.21
N ARG A 107 -19.85 -18.25 8.94
CA ARG A 107 -19.71 -17.20 7.91
C ARG A 107 -20.51 -15.95 8.27
N VAL A 108 -21.79 -16.11 8.63
CA VAL A 108 -22.65 -15.00 9.07
C VAL A 108 -22.16 -14.37 10.36
N PHE A 109 -21.65 -15.16 11.31
CA PHE A 109 -21.11 -14.65 12.57
C PHE A 109 -19.84 -13.82 12.37
N ILE A 110 -18.88 -14.30 11.57
CA ILE A 110 -17.66 -13.56 11.27
C ILE A 110 -17.99 -12.24 10.55
N CYS A 111 -18.96 -12.26 9.62
CA CYS A 111 -19.44 -11.05 8.97
C CYS A 111 -20.21 -10.10 9.92
N SER A 112 -20.95 -10.63 10.90
CA SER A 112 -21.70 -9.81 11.86
C SER A 112 -20.80 -9.13 12.91
N LEU A 113 -19.75 -9.82 13.37
CA LEU A 113 -18.70 -9.24 14.21
C LEU A 113 -18.04 -8.06 13.51
N PHE A 114 -17.65 -8.24 12.25
CA PHE A 114 -17.03 -7.20 11.43
C PHE A 114 -17.95 -5.96 11.28
N LEU A 115 -19.23 -6.13 10.94
CA LEU A 115 -20.16 -5.01 10.76
C LEU A 115 -20.54 -4.30 12.06
N SER A 116 -20.26 -4.90 13.22
CA SER A 116 -20.55 -4.29 14.52
C SER A 116 -19.61 -3.13 14.86
N GLY A 117 -18.46 -3.03 14.18
CA GLY A 117 -17.46 -1.97 14.37
C GLY A 117 -16.88 -1.88 15.78
N ARG A 118 -17.12 -2.89 16.62
CA ARG A 118 -16.57 -2.97 17.98
C ARG A 118 -15.15 -3.51 17.89
N GLU A 119 -14.24 -2.98 18.69
CA GLU A 119 -12.99 -3.69 18.97
C GLU A 119 -13.35 -5.00 19.69
N PHE A 120 -12.98 -6.14 19.11
CA PHE A 120 -13.19 -7.45 19.73
C PHE A 120 -11.92 -8.29 19.58
N ASP A 121 -11.59 -9.03 20.63
CA ASP A 121 -10.59 -10.09 20.58
C ASP A 121 -11.22 -11.28 19.84
N LEU A 122 -10.79 -11.49 18.60
CA LEU A 122 -11.31 -12.57 17.77
C LEU A 122 -10.97 -13.95 18.36
N PRO A 123 -9.74 -14.25 18.82
CA PRO A 123 -9.45 -15.47 19.57
C PRO A 123 -10.40 -15.74 20.75
N GLU A 124 -10.82 -14.70 21.48
CA GLU A 124 -11.79 -14.81 22.57
C GLU A 124 -13.20 -15.11 22.06
N LYS A 125 -13.64 -14.42 21.00
CA LYS A 125 -14.98 -14.61 20.40
C LYS A 125 -15.15 -15.89 19.60
N ILE A 126 -14.08 -16.43 19.04
CA ILE A 126 -14.10 -17.72 18.35
C ILE A 126 -14.42 -18.87 19.30
N LYS A 127 -14.18 -18.71 20.61
CA LYS A 127 -14.60 -19.69 21.64
C LYS A 127 -16.12 -19.82 21.74
N GLU A 128 -16.88 -18.82 21.29
CA GLU A 128 -18.35 -18.81 21.29
C GLU A 128 -18.96 -19.52 20.06
N LEU A 129 -18.16 -19.87 19.04
CA LEU A 129 -18.62 -20.52 17.81
C LEU A 129 -18.81 -22.03 17.98
N SER A 130 -20.00 -22.53 17.61
CA SER A 130 -20.37 -23.95 17.76
C SER A 130 -19.52 -24.93 16.94
N SER A 131 -19.00 -24.50 15.80
CA SER A 131 -18.17 -25.29 14.89
C SER A 131 -16.70 -25.35 15.32
N PHE A 132 -16.29 -24.46 16.22
CA PHE A 132 -14.93 -24.29 16.72
C PHE A 132 -14.69 -24.94 18.09
N ARG A 133 -15.63 -25.77 18.59
CA ARG A 133 -15.44 -26.57 19.82
C ARG A 133 -14.21 -27.49 19.81
N ARG A 134 -13.51 -27.63 18.69
CA ARG A 134 -12.12 -28.07 18.66
C ARG A 134 -11.22 -26.86 18.42
N GLU A 135 -10.78 -26.26 19.52
CA GLU A 135 -9.75 -25.19 19.66
C GLU A 135 -8.53 -25.41 18.73
N ILE A 136 -8.30 -26.67 18.36
CA ILE A 136 -7.29 -27.18 17.45
C ILE A 136 -7.45 -26.68 16.01
N THR A 137 -8.64 -26.37 15.49
CA THR A 137 -8.84 -26.17 14.04
C THR A 137 -8.44 -24.78 13.56
N LEU A 138 -8.77 -23.71 14.31
CA LEU A 138 -8.33 -22.36 13.95
C LEU A 138 -6.84 -22.19 14.19
N ARG A 139 -6.33 -22.69 15.33
CA ARG A 139 -4.90 -22.69 15.62
C ARG A 139 -4.12 -23.50 14.59
N ARG A 140 -4.60 -24.66 14.15
CA ARG A 140 -3.95 -25.42 13.05
C ARG A 140 -4.09 -24.74 11.71
N LEU A 141 -5.23 -24.12 11.40
CA LEU A 141 -5.38 -23.35 10.17
C LEU A 141 -4.37 -22.20 10.17
N ILE A 142 -4.34 -21.38 11.23
CA ILE A 142 -3.42 -20.26 11.38
C ILE A 142 -1.96 -20.74 11.42
N ALA A 143 -1.62 -21.78 12.18
CA ALA A 143 -0.27 -22.33 12.24
C ALA A 143 0.19 -22.99 10.93
N SER A 144 -0.73 -23.58 10.14
CA SER A 144 -0.42 -24.10 8.80
C SER A 144 -0.23 -23.00 7.74
N LEU A 145 -0.56 -21.75 8.08
CA LEU A 145 -0.31 -20.57 7.26
C LEU A 145 1.01 -19.88 7.64
N ASP A 146 1.74 -20.41 8.63
CA ASP A 146 2.72 -19.66 9.43
C ASP A 146 4.16 -20.20 9.35
N GLU A 147 4.45 -21.16 8.48
CA GLU A 147 5.82 -21.65 8.29
C GLU A 147 6.64 -20.64 7.45
N CYS A 148 7.19 -19.60 8.09
CA CYS A 148 8.40 -18.93 7.59
C CYS A 148 9.29 -18.43 8.74
N ASN A 149 10.50 -18.99 8.75
CA ASN A 149 11.53 -18.94 9.78
C ASN A 149 12.10 -17.56 10.14
N ASP A 150 12.49 -17.48 11.41
CA ASP A 150 13.50 -16.58 12.00
C ASP A 150 14.82 -16.58 11.21
N GLY A 151 15.48 -15.41 11.12
CA GLY A 151 16.86 -15.33 10.63
C GLY A 151 17.45 -13.93 10.64
N ASP A 152 18.53 -13.78 11.40
CA ASP A 152 19.46 -12.64 11.46
C ASP A 152 19.95 -12.19 10.06
N GLU A 153 19.36 -11.16 9.47
CA GLU A 153 19.90 -10.48 8.30
C GLU A 153 19.64 -8.97 8.38
N ALA A 154 20.43 -8.18 7.66
CA ALA A 154 20.15 -6.75 7.46
C ALA A 154 18.64 -6.56 7.20
N SER A 155 18.01 -5.58 7.87
CA SER A 155 16.55 -5.35 7.79
C SER A 155 16.07 -5.58 6.36
N PHE A 156 15.11 -6.48 6.17
CA PHE A 156 14.60 -6.86 4.85
C PHE A 156 14.36 -5.64 3.96
N ILE A 157 13.98 -4.50 4.54
CA ILE A 157 13.84 -3.21 3.85
C ILE A 157 15.12 -2.82 3.08
N ASP A 158 16.30 -2.91 3.69
CA ASP A 158 17.57 -2.55 3.05
C ASP A 158 17.94 -3.55 1.94
N SER A 159 17.71 -4.84 2.17
CA SER A 159 17.91 -5.90 1.16
C SER A 159 16.93 -5.75 -0.01
N PHE A 160 15.65 -5.51 0.28
CA PHE A 160 14.57 -5.30 -0.68
C PHE A 160 14.88 -4.16 -1.63
N TYR A 161 15.19 -2.98 -1.09
CA TYR A 161 15.50 -1.82 -1.94
C TYR A 161 16.76 -2.06 -2.73
N ARG A 162 17.85 -2.54 -2.10
CA ARG A 162 19.11 -2.84 -2.80
C ARG A 162 18.91 -3.80 -3.98
N ASN A 163 18.22 -4.92 -3.75
CA ASN A 163 17.96 -5.92 -4.78
C ASN A 163 17.01 -5.40 -5.87
N SER A 164 16.06 -4.53 -5.53
CA SER A 164 15.17 -3.90 -6.52
C SER A 164 15.87 -2.92 -7.48
N PHE A 165 17.07 -2.44 -7.12
CA PHE A 165 17.87 -1.56 -8.00
C PHE A 165 18.82 -2.35 -8.90
N HIS A 166 19.42 -3.43 -8.41
CA HIS A 166 20.39 -4.21 -9.20
C HIS A 166 19.79 -4.82 -10.47
N THR A 167 18.49 -5.07 -10.48
CA THR A 167 17.72 -5.53 -11.64
C THR A 167 17.51 -4.49 -12.74
N LEU A 168 17.86 -3.23 -12.51
CA LEU A 168 17.91 -2.19 -13.54
C LEU A 168 19.20 -2.29 -14.38
N SER A 169 20.26 -2.90 -13.84
CA SER A 169 21.39 -3.39 -14.64
C SER A 169 21.01 -4.71 -15.32
N SER A 170 21.72 -5.10 -16.38
CA SER A 170 21.42 -6.23 -17.31
C SER A 170 21.16 -7.63 -16.70
N MET A 171 21.07 -7.77 -15.38
CA MET A 171 20.47 -8.92 -14.71
C MET A 171 18.94 -8.84 -14.84
N GLU A 172 18.40 -9.52 -15.84
CA GLU A 172 17.01 -9.92 -15.82
C GLU A 172 16.81 -10.87 -14.62
N ILE A 173 16.12 -10.41 -13.57
CA ILE A 173 15.35 -11.38 -12.79
C ILE A 173 14.34 -11.93 -13.78
N SER A 174 14.55 -13.21 -14.16
CA SER A 174 13.55 -14.04 -14.83
C SER A 174 12.22 -13.79 -14.15
N GLU A 175 11.13 -13.73 -14.91
CA GLU A 175 9.82 -13.93 -14.30
C GLU A 175 9.96 -15.14 -13.35
N PRO A 176 9.52 -15.02 -12.08
CA PRO A 176 9.43 -16.21 -11.25
C PRO A 176 8.71 -17.28 -12.07
N ASP A 177 9.31 -18.47 -12.23
CA ASP A 177 8.73 -19.56 -13.02
C ASP A 177 7.38 -19.94 -12.39
N GLY A 178 6.32 -19.27 -12.84
CA GLY A 178 5.01 -19.33 -12.20
C GLY A 178 4.91 -18.59 -10.86
N TRP A 179 3.68 -18.55 -10.36
CA TRP A 179 3.37 -18.03 -9.03
C TRP A 179 3.76 -19.06 -7.97
N ASP A 180 4.79 -18.74 -7.19
CA ASP A 180 5.20 -19.52 -6.03
C ASP A 180 4.72 -18.81 -4.75
N ALA A 181 3.71 -19.40 -4.09
CA ALA A 181 3.13 -18.86 -2.87
C ALA A 181 4.13 -18.82 -1.71
N ASP A 182 5.23 -19.59 -1.78
CA ASP A 182 6.26 -19.67 -0.75
C ASP A 182 7.38 -18.63 -0.96
N ASN A 183 7.45 -17.97 -2.13
CA ASN A 183 8.50 -16.98 -2.46
C ASN A 183 8.00 -15.53 -2.51
N ILE A 184 7.14 -15.13 -1.57
CA ILE A 184 6.56 -13.76 -1.53
C ILE A 184 7.65 -12.67 -1.51
N ASN A 185 8.77 -12.90 -0.82
CA ASN A 185 9.88 -11.94 -0.73
C ASN A 185 10.50 -11.66 -2.11
N GLY A 186 10.77 -12.71 -2.90
CA GLY A 186 11.27 -12.55 -4.27
C GLY A 186 10.25 -11.83 -5.16
N MET A 187 8.96 -12.14 -4.98
CA MET A 187 7.88 -11.48 -5.72
C MET A 187 7.74 -9.99 -5.39
N LEU A 188 7.89 -9.61 -4.12
CA LEU A 188 7.91 -8.20 -3.71
C LEU A 188 9.07 -7.46 -4.39
N VAL A 189 10.28 -8.03 -4.35
CA VAL A 189 11.46 -7.45 -5.03
C VAL A 189 11.22 -7.33 -6.54
N TYR A 190 10.60 -8.35 -7.14
CA TYR A 190 10.27 -8.35 -8.56
C TYR A 190 9.25 -7.27 -8.92
N ALA A 191 8.16 -7.15 -8.16
CA ALA A 191 7.14 -6.12 -8.35
C ALA A 191 7.75 -4.71 -8.24
N GLU A 192 8.54 -4.46 -7.20
CA GLU A 192 9.23 -3.18 -7.02
C GLU A 192 10.20 -2.88 -8.16
N SER A 193 10.94 -3.89 -8.62
CA SER A 193 11.79 -3.74 -9.79
C SER A 193 11.00 -3.38 -11.04
N ARG A 194 9.81 -3.97 -11.26
CA ARG A 194 8.95 -3.65 -12.41
C ARG A 194 8.39 -2.24 -12.32
N LEU A 195 7.97 -1.81 -11.13
CA LEU A 195 7.59 -0.42 -10.87
C LEU A 195 8.71 0.55 -11.21
N ARG A 196 9.95 0.23 -10.79
CA ARG A 196 11.17 0.99 -11.10
C ARG A 196 11.61 0.88 -12.56
N LYS A 197 11.08 -0.06 -13.34
CA LYS A 197 11.23 -0.09 -14.80
C LYS A 197 10.10 0.64 -15.52
N GLY A 198 9.17 1.24 -14.78
CA GLY A 198 7.99 1.90 -15.35
C GLY A 198 6.90 0.94 -15.84
N ASP A 199 7.02 -0.35 -15.55
CA ASP A 199 6.00 -1.36 -15.83
C ASP A 199 5.00 -1.41 -14.67
N ILE A 200 4.17 -0.36 -14.62
CA ILE A 200 3.24 -0.08 -13.51
C ILE A 200 2.16 -1.16 -13.45
N GLU A 201 1.62 -1.56 -14.60
CA GLU A 201 0.57 -2.57 -14.72
C GLU A 201 1.04 -3.94 -14.23
N LEU A 202 2.20 -4.43 -14.67
CA LEU A 202 2.75 -5.71 -14.21
C LEU A 202 3.07 -5.67 -12.71
N SER A 203 3.73 -4.59 -12.27
CA SER A 203 4.02 -4.38 -10.84
C SER A 203 2.75 -4.47 -9.99
N ARG A 204 1.70 -3.75 -10.39
CA ARG A 204 0.42 -3.75 -9.69
C ARG A 204 -0.21 -5.14 -9.67
N MET A 205 -0.21 -5.84 -10.81
CA MET A 205 -0.74 -7.21 -10.89
C MET A 205 -0.01 -8.16 -9.94
N ILE A 206 1.32 -8.07 -9.84
CA ILE A 206 2.09 -8.90 -8.91
C ILE A 206 1.72 -8.57 -7.46
N TYR A 207 1.63 -7.29 -7.10
CA TYR A 207 1.23 -6.89 -5.75
C TYR A 207 -0.19 -7.34 -5.40
N GLU A 208 -1.15 -7.19 -6.32
CA GLU A 208 -2.52 -7.69 -6.13
C GLU A 208 -2.53 -9.19 -5.93
N ARG A 209 -1.73 -9.93 -6.71
CA ARG A 209 -1.61 -11.39 -6.58
C ARG A 209 -0.99 -11.82 -5.25
N ILE A 210 0.02 -11.10 -4.74
CA ILE A 210 0.58 -11.30 -3.38
C ILE A 210 -0.50 -11.16 -2.31
N LEU A 211 -1.40 -10.20 -2.47
CA LEU A 211 -2.43 -9.93 -1.47
C LEU A 211 -3.62 -10.89 -1.58
N ASP A 212 -3.98 -11.31 -2.79
CA ASP A 212 -5.15 -12.14 -3.05
C ASP A 212 -4.87 -13.65 -2.93
N GLN A 213 -3.71 -14.09 -3.42
CA GLN A 213 -3.36 -15.50 -3.55
C GLN A 213 -2.19 -15.91 -2.63
N GLY A 214 -1.40 -14.94 -2.18
CA GLY A 214 -0.33 -15.18 -1.22
C GLY A 214 -0.87 -15.40 0.19
N ARG A 215 -0.01 -15.93 1.06
CA ARG A 215 -0.21 -15.93 2.52
C ARG A 215 0.78 -14.95 3.17
N PRO A 216 0.76 -13.65 2.81
CA PRO A 216 1.77 -12.73 3.27
C PRO A 216 1.70 -12.52 4.78
N ASN A 217 2.86 -12.44 5.43
CA ASN A 217 2.92 -11.91 6.78
C ASN A 217 2.59 -10.40 6.78
N MET A 218 2.43 -9.81 7.96
CA MET A 218 2.03 -8.39 8.08
C MET A 218 2.95 -7.43 7.34
N PHE A 219 4.25 -7.68 7.42
CA PHE A 219 5.24 -6.88 6.74
C PHE A 219 5.08 -6.97 5.21
N GLN A 220 4.98 -8.17 4.65
CA GLN A 220 4.81 -8.41 3.22
C GLN A 220 3.48 -7.84 2.70
N TRP A 221 2.41 -7.99 3.47
CA TRP A 221 1.10 -7.42 3.15
C TRP A 221 1.15 -5.89 3.09
N CYS A 222 1.83 -5.26 4.07
CA CYS A 222 2.04 -3.82 4.05
C CYS A 222 2.84 -3.41 2.82
N MET A 223 3.94 -4.11 2.50
CA MET A 223 4.73 -3.83 1.30
C MET A 223 3.91 -3.96 0.01
N GLY A 224 3.04 -4.98 -0.10
CA GLY A 224 2.14 -5.13 -1.24
C GLY A 224 1.15 -3.97 -1.39
N LYS A 225 0.47 -3.59 -0.30
CA LYS A 225 -0.46 -2.45 -0.31
C LYS A 225 0.25 -1.12 -0.61
N ILE A 226 1.45 -0.90 -0.05
CA ILE A 226 2.30 0.27 -0.32
C ILE A 226 2.72 0.30 -1.80
N GLY A 227 3.10 -0.86 -2.35
CA GLY A 227 3.42 -1.05 -3.75
C GLY A 227 2.29 -0.62 -4.67
N ILE A 228 1.06 -1.06 -4.40
CA ILE A 228 -0.14 -0.65 -5.17
C ILE A 228 -0.39 0.86 -5.06
N ILE A 229 -0.27 1.44 -3.86
CA ILE A 229 -0.42 2.90 -3.66
C ILE A 229 0.62 3.65 -4.51
N ASN A 230 1.86 3.17 -4.56
CA ASN A 230 2.91 3.77 -5.40
C ASN A 230 2.63 3.59 -6.90
N CYS A 231 2.06 2.46 -7.32
CA CYS A 231 1.61 2.25 -8.70
C CYS A 231 0.53 3.27 -9.10
N LEU A 232 -0.51 3.42 -8.27
CA LEU A 232 -1.57 4.42 -8.47
C LEU A 232 -1.00 5.85 -8.53
N ARG A 233 -0.09 6.18 -7.61
CA ARG A 233 0.57 7.48 -7.58
C ARG A 233 1.39 7.75 -8.86
N LYS A 234 2.18 6.79 -9.33
CA LYS A 234 2.99 6.93 -10.56
C LYS A 234 2.13 6.98 -11.83
N LYS A 235 0.94 6.34 -11.82
CA LYS A 235 -0.05 6.43 -12.91
C LYS A 235 -0.81 7.77 -12.94
N GLY A 236 -0.89 8.45 -11.79
CA GLY A 236 -1.64 9.70 -11.62
C GLY A 236 -3.04 9.52 -11.02
N ASP A 237 -3.40 8.30 -10.61
CA ASP A 237 -4.69 7.97 -9.99
C ASP A 237 -4.70 8.36 -8.49
N LEU A 238 -4.47 9.64 -8.21
CA LEU A 238 -4.21 10.17 -6.87
C LEU A 238 -5.42 10.00 -5.92
N ASP A 239 -6.64 10.18 -6.42
CA ASP A 239 -7.86 10.01 -5.62
C ASP A 239 -8.06 8.56 -5.17
N GLU A 240 -7.76 7.58 -6.04
CA GLU A 240 -7.88 6.18 -5.67
C GLU A 240 -6.79 5.77 -4.68
N ALA A 241 -5.57 6.31 -4.84
CA ALA A 241 -4.50 6.14 -3.86
C ALA A 241 -4.89 6.68 -2.47
N LEU A 242 -5.55 7.85 -2.40
CA LEU A 242 -6.06 8.40 -1.15
C LEU A 242 -7.14 7.52 -0.51
N LYS A 243 -8.13 7.07 -1.29
CA LYS A 243 -9.18 6.17 -0.79
C LYS A 243 -8.58 4.88 -0.24
N MET A 244 -7.59 4.32 -0.93
CA MET A 244 -6.90 3.11 -0.49
C MET A 244 -6.19 3.34 0.85
N ILE A 245 -5.46 4.45 0.99
CA ILE A 245 -4.83 4.81 2.27
C ILE A 245 -5.88 4.93 3.39
N ASP A 246 -6.99 5.63 3.14
CA ASP A 246 -8.03 5.83 4.15
C ASP A 246 -8.67 4.51 4.59
N ARG A 247 -8.89 3.58 3.66
CA ARG A 247 -9.35 2.21 3.98
C ARG A 247 -8.34 1.48 4.86
N LEU A 248 -7.06 1.48 4.50
CA LEU A 248 -6.00 0.83 5.28
C LEU A 248 -5.88 1.39 6.69
N GLN A 249 -6.01 2.71 6.85
CA GLN A 249 -5.93 3.36 8.15
C GLN A 249 -7.04 2.95 9.11
N SER A 250 -8.26 2.73 8.59
CA SER A 250 -9.40 2.25 9.41
C SER A 250 -9.14 0.85 10.00
N GLY A 251 -8.38 0.02 9.28
CA GLY A 251 -8.00 -1.34 9.70
C GLY A 251 -6.73 -1.44 10.55
N MET A 252 -5.90 -0.38 10.65
CA MET A 252 -4.61 -0.43 11.37
C MET A 252 -4.66 0.11 12.80
N GLY A 253 -4.26 -0.72 13.76
CA GLY A 253 -4.10 -0.34 15.18
C GLY A 253 -2.75 0.31 15.47
N ASN A 254 -1.71 -0.06 14.73
CA ASN A 254 -0.34 0.36 14.98
C ASN A 254 -0.11 1.84 14.64
N ARG A 255 0.35 2.61 15.63
CA ARG A 255 0.64 4.05 15.51
C ARG A 255 1.77 4.34 14.52
N LEU A 256 2.80 3.50 14.45
CA LEU A 256 3.92 3.62 13.52
C LEU A 256 3.46 3.39 12.08
N SER A 257 2.69 2.33 11.82
CA SER A 257 2.16 2.02 10.48
C SER A 257 1.18 3.11 10.01
N ARG A 258 0.35 3.64 10.92
CA ARG A 258 -0.53 4.79 10.60
C ARG A 258 0.26 6.04 10.24
N ALA A 259 1.36 6.32 10.94
CA ALA A 259 2.25 7.43 10.61
C ALA A 259 2.90 7.25 9.23
N PHE A 260 3.28 6.02 8.87
CA PHE A 260 3.77 5.70 7.53
C PHE A 260 2.72 6.00 6.45
N LEU A 261 1.48 5.52 6.63
CA LEU A 261 0.38 5.83 5.72
C LEU A 261 0.04 7.32 5.67
N ASN A 262 0.09 8.04 6.80
CA ASN A 262 -0.08 9.49 6.84
C ASN A 262 1.01 10.22 6.05
N GLN A 263 2.26 9.75 6.12
CA GLN A 263 3.35 10.29 5.34
C GLN A 263 3.10 10.10 3.83
N MET A 264 2.69 8.91 3.39
CA MET A 264 2.31 8.68 1.98
C MET A 264 1.11 9.54 1.55
N LYS A 265 0.10 9.69 2.42
CA LYS A 265 -1.04 10.56 2.18
C LYS A 265 -0.60 12.01 2.02
N GLY A 266 0.34 12.46 2.86
CA GLY A 266 0.97 13.77 2.75
C GLY A 266 1.65 13.97 1.40
N ASP A 267 2.37 12.97 0.89
CA ASP A 267 3.00 13.02 -0.44
C ASP A 267 1.95 13.19 -1.55
N ILE A 268 0.85 12.42 -1.51
CA ILE A 268 -0.21 12.50 -2.52
C ILE A 268 -0.93 13.85 -2.46
N LEU A 269 -1.26 14.33 -1.26
CA LEU A 269 -1.89 15.64 -1.08
C LEU A 269 -0.98 16.78 -1.55
N SER A 270 0.33 16.65 -1.39
CA SER A 270 1.32 17.58 -1.96
C SER A 270 1.21 17.65 -3.49
N LEU A 271 1.12 16.51 -4.18
CA LEU A 271 0.93 16.43 -5.64
C LEU A 271 -0.40 17.05 -6.09
N MET A 272 -1.46 16.88 -5.30
CA MET A 272 -2.77 17.51 -5.54
C MET A 272 -2.81 19.01 -5.18
N GLY A 273 -1.72 19.55 -4.65
CA GLY A 273 -1.61 20.95 -4.24
C GLY A 273 -2.30 21.30 -2.91
N ARG A 274 -2.76 20.31 -2.14
CA ARG A 274 -3.34 20.45 -0.80
C ARG A 274 -2.27 20.58 0.26
N GLU A 275 -1.59 21.72 0.23
CA GLU A 275 -0.38 21.99 1.00
C GLU A 275 -0.58 21.87 2.51
N GLU A 276 -1.51 22.62 3.10
CA GLU A 276 -1.65 22.67 4.56
C GLU A 276 -1.91 21.30 5.18
N GLU A 277 -2.72 20.48 4.50
CA GLU A 277 -3.04 19.13 4.95
C GLU A 277 -1.82 18.21 4.84
N SER A 278 -1.06 18.32 3.75
CA SER A 278 0.20 17.60 3.58
C SER A 278 1.19 17.94 4.69
N GLU A 279 1.36 19.23 5.01
CA GLU A 279 2.29 19.68 6.05
C GLU A 279 1.89 19.17 7.45
N ARG A 280 0.59 19.20 7.79
CA ARG A 280 0.08 18.64 9.06
C ARG A 280 0.36 17.13 9.17
N LEU A 281 0.21 16.40 8.06
CA LEU A 281 0.48 14.96 8.03
C LEU A 281 1.98 14.66 8.15
N PHE A 282 2.85 15.41 7.46
CA PHE A 282 4.29 15.25 7.61
C PHE A 282 4.77 15.53 9.03
N ASP A 283 4.31 16.63 9.63
CA ASP A 283 4.67 17.02 10.99
C ASP A 283 4.22 15.99 12.03
N SER A 284 2.96 15.52 11.95
CA SER A 284 2.45 14.46 12.84
C SER A 284 3.16 13.11 12.66
N SER A 285 3.51 12.75 11.42
CA SER A 285 4.23 11.52 11.10
C SER A 285 5.67 11.57 11.64
N ILE A 286 6.38 12.69 11.44
CA ILE A 286 7.72 12.91 11.99
C ILE A 286 7.74 12.81 13.52
N ARG A 287 6.74 13.37 14.22
CA ARG A 287 6.64 13.21 15.68
C ARG A 287 6.55 11.74 16.09
N THR A 288 5.76 10.97 15.36
CA THR A 288 5.58 9.54 15.63
C THR A 288 6.85 8.75 15.31
N PHE A 289 7.46 8.97 14.14
CA PHE A 289 8.72 8.31 13.79
C PHE A 289 9.84 8.64 14.77
N ARG A 290 9.89 9.88 15.27
CA ARG A 290 10.84 10.28 16.31
C ARG A 290 10.62 9.51 17.61
N TYR A 291 9.37 9.36 18.04
CA TYR A 291 9.03 8.62 19.25
C TYR A 291 9.47 7.15 19.16
N PHE A 292 9.27 6.51 18.01
CA PHE A 292 9.65 5.11 17.77
C PHE A 292 11.10 4.92 17.30
N GLY A 293 11.90 5.98 17.17
CA GLY A 293 13.28 5.89 16.65
C GLY A 293 13.38 5.46 15.18
N ALA A 294 12.31 5.61 14.39
CA ALA A 294 12.25 5.18 12.99
C ALA A 294 12.90 6.21 12.05
N VAL A 295 14.23 6.33 12.14
CA VAL A 295 15.04 7.36 11.45
C VAL A 295 14.87 7.33 9.93
N PHE A 296 14.77 6.14 9.33
CA PHE A 296 14.54 5.98 7.90
C PHE A 296 13.30 6.77 7.44
N PHE A 297 12.14 6.52 8.05
CA PHE A 297 10.91 7.23 7.70
C PHE A 297 10.98 8.74 7.94
N MET A 298 11.73 9.18 8.96
CA MET A 298 11.97 10.62 9.16
C MET A 298 12.74 11.25 7.99
N ILE A 299 13.76 10.59 7.47
CA ILE A 299 14.57 11.09 6.35
C ILE A 299 13.68 11.28 5.12
N TYR A 300 12.89 10.28 4.77
CA TYR A 300 11.95 10.36 3.64
C TYR A 300 10.90 11.45 3.84
N THR A 301 10.33 11.55 5.04
CA THR A 301 9.33 12.60 5.33
C THR A 301 9.91 14.00 5.20
N TYR A 302 11.12 14.23 5.74
CA TYR A 302 11.80 15.52 5.56
C TYR A 302 12.13 15.80 4.10
N ASN A 303 12.53 14.78 3.34
CA ASN A 303 12.82 14.92 1.92
C ASN A 303 11.59 15.36 1.12
N ASN A 304 10.46 14.69 1.32
CA ASN A 304 9.24 14.95 0.57
C ASN A 304 8.59 16.28 0.97
N TRP A 305 8.65 16.62 2.26
CA TRP A 305 8.26 17.95 2.70
C TRP A 305 9.15 19.04 2.08
N GLY A 306 10.46 18.78 1.95
CA GLY A 306 11.38 19.69 1.24
C GLY A 306 10.99 19.88 -0.23
N ILE A 307 10.59 18.80 -0.93
CA ILE A 307 10.09 18.87 -2.32
C ILE A 307 8.82 19.73 -2.40
N LEU A 308 7.86 19.53 -1.49
CA LEU A 308 6.66 20.38 -1.41
C LEU A 308 7.03 21.86 -1.27
N LYS A 309 7.95 22.21 -0.35
CA LYS A 309 8.41 23.59 -0.15
C LYS A 309 9.10 24.14 -1.40
N PHE A 310 9.92 23.33 -2.06
CA PHE A 310 10.63 23.71 -3.29
C PHE A 310 9.65 24.02 -4.43
N ASN A 311 8.67 23.16 -4.67
CA ASN A 311 7.65 23.34 -5.71
C ASN A 311 6.78 24.58 -5.48
N ARG A 312 6.76 25.10 -4.24
CA ARG A 312 6.09 26.33 -3.83
C ARG A 312 7.01 27.54 -3.79
N ASN A 313 8.20 27.44 -4.38
CA ASN A 313 9.25 28.46 -4.40
C ASN A 313 9.74 28.91 -3.00
N ARG A 314 9.52 28.09 -1.96
CA ARG A 314 9.98 28.35 -0.58
C ARG A 314 11.35 27.69 -0.36
N PHE A 315 12.36 28.18 -1.09
CA PHE A 315 13.67 27.55 -1.22
C PHE A 315 14.44 27.45 0.11
N GLU A 316 14.34 28.45 1.00
CA GLU A 316 14.98 28.44 2.30
C GLU A 316 14.40 27.38 3.23
N GLU A 317 13.09 27.17 3.19
CA GLU A 317 12.41 26.12 3.96
C GLU A 317 12.77 24.74 3.41
N ALA A 318 12.74 24.56 2.09
CA ALA A 318 13.18 23.34 1.42
C ALA A 318 14.62 22.97 1.80
N SER A 319 15.54 23.94 1.73
CA SER A 319 16.94 23.76 2.12
C SER A 319 17.08 23.33 3.58
N ARG A 320 16.32 23.91 4.52
CA ARG A 320 16.36 23.50 5.94
C ARG A 320 15.88 22.07 6.14
N LEU A 321 14.82 21.66 5.45
CA LEU A 321 14.27 20.31 5.53
C LEU A 321 15.24 19.28 4.93
N TRP A 322 15.80 19.56 3.76
CA TRP A 322 16.79 18.69 3.12
C TRP A 322 18.10 18.59 3.90
N GLU A 323 18.58 19.67 4.53
CA GLU A 323 19.75 19.58 5.41
C GLU A 323 19.48 18.75 6.68
N ARG A 324 18.26 18.81 7.23
CA ARG A 324 17.84 17.91 8.31
C ARG A 324 17.83 16.45 7.85
N ALA A 325 17.26 16.17 6.67
CA ALA A 325 17.25 14.85 6.07
C ALA A 325 18.67 14.33 5.83
N ARG A 326 19.55 15.17 5.27
CA ARG A 326 20.96 14.85 4.96
C ARG A 326 21.75 14.47 6.21
N ARG A 327 21.62 15.22 7.31
CA ARG A 327 22.29 14.90 8.58
C ARG A 327 21.87 13.52 9.08
N LYS A 328 20.56 13.26 9.11
CA LYS A 328 20.03 11.96 9.53
C LYS A 328 20.46 10.81 8.62
N ALA A 329 20.47 11.03 7.30
CA ALA A 329 20.92 10.03 6.34
C ALA A 329 22.40 9.67 6.52
N ASN A 330 23.26 10.66 6.82
CA ASN A 330 24.66 10.39 7.16
C ASN A 330 24.80 9.65 8.50
N GLU A 331 24.10 10.09 9.55
CA GLU A 331 24.12 9.46 10.89
C GLU A 331 23.70 7.99 10.83
N SER A 332 22.66 7.69 10.04
CA SER A 332 22.10 6.34 9.86
C SER A 332 22.69 5.56 8.68
N LYS A 333 23.68 6.11 7.97
CA LYS A 333 24.33 5.51 6.79
C LYS A 333 23.35 5.06 5.69
N THR A 334 22.24 5.78 5.51
CA THR A 334 21.24 5.49 4.46
C THR A 334 21.69 6.10 3.12
N GLU A 335 22.54 5.39 2.38
CA GLU A 335 23.18 5.90 1.15
C GLU A 335 22.17 6.30 0.07
N TYR A 336 21.14 5.48 -0.18
CA TYR A 336 20.14 5.77 -1.20
C TYR A 336 19.42 7.12 -0.95
N ALA A 337 18.87 7.30 0.26
CA ALA A 337 18.20 8.54 0.62
C ALA A 337 19.14 9.75 0.55
N LEU A 338 20.41 9.56 0.94
CA LEU A 338 21.43 10.60 0.84
C LEU A 338 21.63 11.07 -0.61
N ALA A 339 21.70 10.16 -1.59
CA ALA A 339 21.89 10.51 -3.00
C ALA A 339 20.74 11.38 -3.55
N THR A 340 19.49 11.02 -3.24
CA THR A 340 18.30 11.79 -3.62
C THR A 340 18.31 13.19 -2.98
N ILE A 341 18.66 13.27 -1.69
CA ILE A 341 18.75 14.56 -0.97
C ILE A 341 19.86 15.44 -1.54
N LEU A 342 20.98 14.86 -1.98
CA LEU A 342 22.07 15.61 -2.63
C LEU A 342 21.65 16.19 -3.97
N CYS A 343 20.86 15.46 -4.78
CA CYS A 343 20.27 16.00 -6.01
C CYS A 343 19.38 17.21 -5.69
N ASN A 344 18.50 17.09 -4.71
CA ASN A 344 17.62 18.16 -4.29
C ASN A 344 18.38 19.40 -3.78
N LEU A 345 19.39 19.20 -2.94
CA LEU A 345 20.25 20.30 -2.48
C LEU A 345 21.05 20.93 -3.62
N SER A 346 21.45 20.15 -4.64
CA SER A 346 22.15 20.69 -5.82
C SER A 346 21.31 21.72 -6.56
N SER A 347 19.98 21.51 -6.65
CA SER A 347 19.06 22.47 -7.24
C SER A 347 19.03 23.80 -6.48
N ILE A 348 19.07 23.76 -5.13
CA ILE A 348 19.21 24.98 -4.31
C ILE A 348 20.55 25.69 -4.59
N ARG A 349 21.64 24.93 -4.74
CA ARG A 349 22.96 25.50 -5.04
C ARG A 349 23.00 26.12 -6.43
N ARG A 350 22.41 25.46 -7.42
CA ARG A 350 22.22 25.98 -8.78
C ARG A 350 21.47 27.31 -8.76
N LEU A 351 20.31 27.37 -8.10
CA LEU A 351 19.50 28.60 -8.01
C LEU A 351 20.23 29.76 -7.30
N LYS A 352 21.22 29.46 -6.47
CA LYS A 352 22.09 30.47 -5.81
C LYS A 352 23.33 30.84 -6.62
N GLY A 353 23.48 30.32 -7.85
CA GLY A 353 24.69 30.50 -8.67
C GLY A 353 25.93 29.75 -8.14
N GLN A 354 25.76 28.88 -7.14
CA GLN A 354 26.85 28.12 -6.52
C GLN A 354 27.13 26.84 -7.30
N PHE A 355 27.44 26.99 -8.58
CA PHE A 355 27.43 25.86 -9.51
C PHE A 355 28.47 24.79 -9.19
N ASP A 356 29.67 25.15 -8.70
CA ASP A 356 30.69 24.14 -8.37
C ASP A 356 30.29 23.29 -7.16
N LEU A 357 29.54 23.87 -6.23
CA LEU A 357 28.98 23.12 -5.11
C LEU A 357 27.82 22.22 -5.55
N ALA A 358 26.99 22.68 -6.51
CA ALA A 358 25.96 21.84 -7.12
C ALA A 358 26.58 20.62 -7.80
N GLU A 359 27.64 20.81 -8.60
CA GLU A 359 28.38 19.73 -9.26
C GLU A 359 28.95 18.72 -8.26
N ARG A 360 29.60 19.17 -7.17
CA ARG A 360 30.12 18.25 -6.13
C ARG A 360 29.02 17.40 -5.48
N TYR A 361 27.82 17.96 -5.29
CA TYR A 361 26.69 17.20 -4.77
C TYR A 361 26.18 16.16 -5.78
N LEU A 362 26.08 16.56 -7.06
CA LEU A 362 25.68 15.67 -8.15
C LEU A 362 26.68 14.53 -8.38
N GLU A 363 27.99 14.80 -8.35
CA GLU A 363 29.03 13.77 -8.45
C GLU A 363 28.95 12.74 -7.33
N ARG A 364 28.69 13.19 -6.10
CA ARG A 364 28.51 12.26 -4.97
C ARG A 364 27.24 11.44 -5.11
N ALA A 365 26.15 12.04 -5.57
CA ALA A 365 24.90 11.32 -5.85
C ALA A 365 25.07 10.28 -6.98
N ASP A 366 25.74 10.65 -8.08
CA ASP A 366 26.02 9.76 -9.22
C ASP A 366 26.78 8.51 -8.77
N ARG A 367 27.85 8.68 -7.99
CA ARG A 367 28.63 7.54 -7.46
C ARG A 367 27.76 6.59 -6.64
N ILE A 368 26.86 7.11 -5.81
CA ILE A 368 25.97 6.28 -5.00
C ILE A 368 24.95 5.55 -5.87
N PHE A 369 24.25 6.26 -6.76
CA PHE A 369 23.25 5.63 -7.63
C PHE A 369 23.87 4.58 -8.55
N ARG A 370 25.04 4.83 -9.13
CA ARG A 370 25.77 3.83 -9.92
C ARG A 370 26.19 2.62 -9.09
N LYS A 371 26.68 2.82 -7.86
CA LYS A 371 27.01 1.72 -6.93
C LYS A 371 25.79 0.85 -6.62
N LEU A 372 24.61 1.46 -6.52
CA LEU A 372 23.34 0.76 -6.27
C LEU A 372 22.72 0.16 -7.55
N GLY A 373 23.20 0.50 -8.74
CA GLY A 373 22.58 0.13 -10.01
C GLY A 373 21.31 0.91 -10.35
N ASP A 374 21.02 2.02 -9.65
CA ASP A 374 19.80 2.82 -9.85
C ASP A 374 19.92 3.75 -11.07
N LEU A 375 19.48 3.26 -12.24
CA LEU A 375 19.48 4.04 -13.48
C LEU A 375 18.53 5.24 -13.44
N GLU A 376 17.42 5.18 -12.69
CA GLU A 376 16.50 6.32 -12.50
C GLU A 376 17.21 7.44 -11.74
N GLY A 377 17.93 7.09 -10.67
CA GLY A 377 18.78 8.01 -9.92
C GLY A 377 19.89 8.62 -10.78
N VAL A 378 20.54 7.83 -11.64
CA VAL A 378 21.54 8.34 -12.60
C VAL A 378 20.90 9.30 -13.60
N SER A 379 19.73 8.96 -14.15
CA SER A 379 18.93 9.85 -15.01
C SER A 379 18.62 11.18 -14.32
N LEU A 380 18.22 11.14 -13.05
CA LEU A 380 17.95 12.35 -12.25
C LEU A 380 19.20 13.21 -12.08
N VAL A 381 20.36 12.60 -11.85
CA VAL A 381 21.64 13.35 -11.79
C VAL A 381 21.96 14.01 -13.12
N MET A 382 21.86 13.28 -14.23
CA MET A 382 22.09 13.82 -15.58
C MET A 382 21.15 14.99 -15.88
N TYR A 383 19.87 14.85 -15.53
CA TYR A 383 18.89 15.93 -15.66
C TYR A 383 19.32 17.17 -14.86
N ASN A 384 19.61 17.05 -13.56
CA ASN A 384 20.00 18.20 -12.74
C ASN A 384 21.32 18.84 -13.23
N ARG A 385 22.28 18.03 -13.66
CA ARG A 385 23.54 18.50 -14.25
C ARG A 385 23.32 19.26 -15.56
N SER A 386 22.34 18.83 -16.37
CA SER A 386 21.95 19.55 -17.58
C SER A 386 21.41 20.95 -17.26
N LEU A 387 20.65 21.11 -16.17
CA LEU A 387 20.19 22.43 -15.71
C LEU A 387 21.35 23.30 -15.23
N VAL A 388 22.32 22.73 -14.51
CA VAL A 388 23.52 23.46 -14.09
C VAL A 388 24.32 23.95 -15.31
N LEU A 389 24.53 23.11 -16.31
CA LEU A 389 25.22 23.47 -17.55
C LEU A 389 24.46 24.58 -18.31
N LYS A 390 23.13 24.48 -18.35
CA LYS A 390 22.28 25.48 -18.99
C LYS A 390 22.45 26.85 -18.33
N ASP A 391 22.37 26.90 -17.01
CA ASP A 391 22.49 28.13 -16.22
C ASP A 391 23.93 28.70 -16.23
N ARG A 392 24.94 27.87 -16.52
CA ARG A 392 26.33 28.32 -16.79
C ARG A 392 26.55 28.83 -18.22
N GLY A 393 25.58 28.69 -19.12
CA GLY A 393 25.67 29.11 -20.52
C GLY A 393 26.16 28.03 -21.51
N HIS A 394 26.41 26.80 -21.06
CA HIS A 394 26.85 25.68 -21.90
C HIS A 394 25.67 24.96 -22.57
N ARG A 395 24.89 25.68 -23.39
CA ARG A 395 23.58 25.23 -23.91
C ARG A 395 23.62 23.93 -24.71
N ALA A 396 24.60 23.78 -25.61
CA ALA A 396 24.71 22.58 -26.44
C ALA A 396 25.06 21.32 -25.64
N GLU A 397 25.87 21.45 -24.59
CA GLU A 397 26.17 20.34 -23.67
C GLU A 397 24.97 20.01 -22.79
N ALA A 398 24.28 21.04 -22.29
CA ALA A 398 23.05 20.89 -21.52
C ALA A 398 22.00 20.10 -22.32
N GLU A 399 21.74 20.46 -23.58
CA GLU A 399 20.76 19.77 -24.43
C GLU A 399 21.11 18.31 -24.71
N ARG A 400 22.40 18.01 -24.92
CA ARG A 400 22.86 16.62 -25.09
C ARG A 400 22.64 15.82 -23.80
N LEU A 401 23.06 16.36 -22.66
CA LEU A 401 22.95 15.69 -21.38
C LEU A 401 21.48 15.50 -20.94
N PHE A 402 20.63 16.49 -21.23
CA PHE A 402 19.20 16.42 -21.00
C PHE A 402 18.55 15.29 -21.81
N ARG A 403 18.88 15.16 -23.10
CA ARG A 403 18.40 14.05 -23.93
C ARG A 403 18.86 12.69 -23.41
N SER A 404 20.15 12.54 -23.12
CA SER A 404 20.69 11.29 -22.59
C SER A 404 20.11 10.91 -21.21
N SER A 405 19.59 11.88 -20.44
CA SER A 405 18.90 11.59 -19.18
C SER A 405 17.63 10.75 -19.39
N PHE A 406 16.97 10.82 -20.55
CA PHE A 406 15.81 9.99 -20.86
C PHE A 406 16.17 8.64 -21.47
N GLU A 407 17.34 8.54 -22.09
CA GLU A 407 17.83 7.32 -22.74
C GLU A 407 18.32 6.29 -21.72
N ILE A 408 19.06 6.74 -20.70
CA ILE A 408 19.73 5.84 -19.74
C ILE A 408 18.78 5.01 -18.86
N ALA A 409 17.56 5.47 -18.67
CA ALA A 409 16.59 4.86 -17.77
C ALA A 409 15.25 4.57 -18.46
N ALA A 410 15.20 4.53 -19.79
CA ALA A 410 13.96 4.30 -20.52
C ALA A 410 13.27 2.99 -20.07
N PRO A 411 11.95 3.00 -19.76
CA PRO A 411 10.97 4.07 -20.00
C PRO A 411 10.78 5.10 -18.85
N LEU A 412 11.61 5.12 -17.82
CA LEU A 412 11.62 6.19 -16.82
C LEU A 412 12.32 7.47 -17.31
N PRO A 413 12.07 8.63 -16.69
CA PRO A 413 11.10 8.92 -15.63
C PRO A 413 9.64 8.86 -16.14
N SER A 414 8.64 8.93 -15.25
CA SER A 414 7.21 8.82 -15.63
C SER A 414 6.80 9.88 -16.66
N PRO A 415 5.71 9.70 -17.43
CA PRO A 415 5.25 10.73 -18.38
C PRO A 415 5.05 12.11 -17.74
N GLN A 416 4.57 12.14 -16.50
CA GLN A 416 4.40 13.38 -15.73
C GLN A 416 5.75 14.01 -15.38
N GLU A 417 6.69 13.22 -14.87
CA GLU A 417 8.05 13.66 -14.53
C GLU A 417 8.81 14.12 -15.78
N ARG A 418 8.66 13.43 -16.93
CA ARG A 418 9.22 13.86 -18.23
C ARG A 418 8.67 15.23 -18.61
N ALA A 419 7.35 15.40 -18.55
CA ALA A 419 6.72 16.67 -18.88
C ALA A 419 7.18 17.81 -17.93
N GLU A 420 7.34 17.53 -16.63
CA GLU A 420 7.90 18.48 -15.67
C GLU A 420 9.35 18.85 -16.01
N ARG A 421 10.20 17.84 -16.24
CA ARG A 421 11.60 18.03 -16.61
C ARG A 421 11.75 18.85 -17.89
N GLU A 422 10.94 18.56 -18.91
CA GLU A 422 10.89 19.33 -20.16
C GLU A 422 10.44 20.76 -19.94
N ARG A 423 9.39 20.98 -19.16
CA ARG A 423 8.91 22.34 -18.84
C ARG A 423 9.99 23.15 -18.14
N GLU A 424 10.65 22.59 -17.13
CA GLU A 424 11.73 23.29 -16.43
C GLU A 424 12.95 23.51 -17.32
N PHE A 425 13.38 22.51 -18.10
CA PHE A 425 14.52 22.66 -18.99
C PHE A 425 14.29 23.73 -20.07
N ARG A 426 13.05 23.89 -20.55
CA ARG A 426 12.67 24.94 -21.51
C ARG A 426 12.46 26.32 -20.90
N LYS A 427 12.35 26.46 -19.56
CA LYS A 427 12.23 27.77 -18.92
C LYS A 427 13.55 28.54 -19.03
N HIS A 428 13.53 29.62 -19.82
CA HIS A 428 14.65 30.50 -20.16
C HIS A 428 15.75 29.81 -20.99
#